data_AF-A0AAD9MCN2-F1
#
_entry.id   AF-A0AAD9MCN2-F1
#
_cell.length_a   1.000
_cell.length_b   1.000
_cell.length_c   1.000
_cell.angle_alpha   90.00
_cell.angle_beta   90.00
_cell.angle_gamma   90.00
#
_symmetry.space_group_name_H-M   'P 1'
#
loop_
_entity.id
_entity.type
_entity.pdbx_description
1 polymer ?
#
loop_
_entity_poly.entity_id
_entity_poly.type
_entity_poly.pdbx_seq_one_letter_code
_entity_poly.pdbx_strand_id
1 'polypeptide(L)'
;MPRERTDHGCGPTEQTLLERDGRLSPRAERVLDALLYCGCLAMLHFTLDVLAQNQFAVAISWWDVATRAVRAFHVFVVLFYVLHPHASDPTLVPGLPGPWQGALRQALFFAASAAAGCYLVHITNAYGYYAVIKQAPPVACLWVWAVMELDLPQAVLSLLVAGAYMRYKG
;
A
#
# COMPACT_ATOMS: atom_id res chain seq x y z
N MET A 1 -31.65 43.76 -34.26
CA MET A 1 -30.28 43.36 -34.63
C MET A 1 -29.85 42.21 -33.72
N PRO A 2 -29.76 40.97 -34.23
CA PRO A 2 -29.26 39.83 -33.47
C PRO A 2 -27.71 39.80 -33.55
N ARG A 3 -27.05 39.62 -32.40
CA ARG A 3 -25.60 39.44 -32.33
C ARG A 3 -25.23 38.01 -32.74
N GLU A 4 -24.35 37.95 -33.72
CA GLU A 4 -23.61 36.82 -34.25
C GLU A 4 -23.04 35.92 -33.14
N ARG A 5 -23.38 34.62 -33.20
CA ARG A 5 -22.71 33.56 -32.44
C ARG A 5 -21.45 33.20 -33.23
N THR A 6 -20.29 33.69 -32.80
CA THR A 6 -19.01 33.17 -33.27
C THR A 6 -18.77 31.83 -32.59
N ASP A 7 -19.02 30.75 -33.32
CA ASP A 7 -18.55 29.41 -32.98
C ASP A 7 -17.02 29.42 -33.09
N HIS A 8 -16.35 29.86 -32.02
CA HIS A 8 -14.94 29.56 -31.83
C HIS A 8 -14.80 28.08 -31.52
N GLY A 9 -14.75 27.27 -32.58
CA GLY A 9 -14.16 25.94 -32.56
C GLY A 9 -12.69 26.06 -32.14
N CYS A 10 -12.45 26.10 -30.84
CA CYS A 10 -11.14 25.87 -30.26
C CYS A 10 -10.85 24.38 -30.48
N GLY A 11 -9.92 24.08 -31.39
CA GLY A 11 -9.32 22.75 -31.45
C GLY A 11 -8.73 22.36 -30.08
N PRO A 12 -8.49 21.07 -29.82
CA PRO A 12 -7.98 20.62 -28.54
C PRO A 12 -6.74 21.43 -28.14
N THR A 13 -6.82 22.10 -26.99
CA THR A 13 -5.78 22.96 -26.42
C THR A 13 -4.44 22.23 -26.49
N GLU A 14 -3.37 22.87 -26.97
CA GLU A 14 -2.01 22.30 -27.10
C GLU A 14 -1.57 21.50 -25.86
N GLN A 15 -2.02 21.91 -24.67
CA GLN A 15 -1.84 21.21 -23.39
C GLN A 15 -2.41 19.79 -23.38
N THR A 16 -3.61 19.58 -23.94
CA THR A 16 -4.23 18.25 -24.03
C THR A 16 -3.52 17.32 -25.01
N LEU A 17 -2.84 17.87 -26.03
CA LEU A 17 -2.04 17.10 -26.99
C LEU A 17 -0.69 16.69 -26.37
N LEU A 18 -0.04 17.59 -25.64
CA LEU A 18 1.16 17.28 -24.86
C LEU A 18 0.87 16.26 -23.74
N GLU A 19 -0.27 16.36 -23.05
CA GLU A 19 -0.72 15.34 -22.09
C GLU A 19 -1.03 13.99 -22.77
N ARG A 20 -1.50 13.99 -24.03
CA ARG A 20 -1.77 12.76 -24.78
C ARG A 20 -0.50 12.06 -25.24
N ASP A 21 0.50 12.84 -25.69
CA ASP A 21 1.78 12.32 -26.17
C ASP A 21 2.70 11.87 -25.03
N GLY A 22 2.51 12.39 -23.81
CA GLY A 22 3.23 11.97 -22.60
C GLY A 22 2.57 10.82 -21.80
N ARG A 23 1.37 10.37 -22.19
CA ARG A 23 0.65 9.30 -21.47
C ARG A 23 1.23 7.93 -21.80
N LEU A 24 1.86 7.31 -20.81
CA LEU A 24 2.33 5.93 -20.87
C LEU A 24 1.18 4.97 -21.22
N SER A 25 1.49 3.85 -21.87
CA SER A 25 0.46 2.81 -22.12
C SER A 25 -0.17 2.37 -20.78
N PRO A 26 -1.47 2.00 -20.73
CA PRO A 26 -2.12 1.59 -19.48
C PRO A 26 -1.43 0.44 -18.76
N ARG A 27 -0.67 -0.41 -19.47
CA ARG A 27 0.14 -1.46 -18.83
C ARG A 27 1.42 -0.90 -18.21
N ALA A 28 2.07 0.06 -18.87
CA ALA A 28 3.29 0.69 -18.38
C ALA A 28 3.03 1.54 -17.13
N GLU A 29 1.91 2.28 -17.08
CA GLU A 29 1.48 3.03 -15.88
C GLU A 29 1.31 2.08 -14.68
N ARG A 30 0.57 0.98 -14.86
CA ARG A 30 0.38 -0.04 -13.81
C ARG A 30 1.69 -0.65 -13.32
N VAL A 31 2.58 -0.99 -14.24
CA VAL A 31 3.88 -1.59 -13.89
C VAL A 31 4.75 -0.57 -13.15
N LEU A 32 4.78 0.69 -13.59
CA LEU A 32 5.57 1.73 -12.95
C LEU A 32 5.05 2.02 -11.53
N ASP A 33 3.74 2.19 -11.35
CA ASP A 33 3.13 2.43 -10.04
C ASP A 33 3.40 1.25 -9.08
N ALA A 34 3.22 0.01 -9.55
CA ALA A 34 3.51 -1.17 -8.76
C ALA A 34 4.99 -1.23 -8.37
N LEU A 35 5.92 -0.92 -9.28
CA LEU A 35 7.35 -0.90 -9.00
C LEU A 35 7.73 0.19 -8.00
N LEU A 36 7.13 1.38 -8.11
CA LEU A 36 7.37 2.48 -7.18
C LEU A 36 6.90 2.11 -5.76
N TYR A 37 5.67 1.62 -5.63
CA TYR A 37 5.13 1.19 -4.33
C TYR A 37 5.91 0.01 -3.74
N CYS A 38 6.14 -1.03 -4.54
CA CYS A 38 6.87 -2.22 -4.07
C CYS A 38 8.34 -1.92 -3.78
N GLY A 39 8.96 -1.00 -4.52
CA GLY A 39 10.33 -0.53 -4.28
C GLY A 39 10.45 0.20 -2.94
N CYS A 40 9.53 1.14 -2.66
CA CYS A 40 9.46 1.83 -1.37
C CYS A 40 9.23 0.85 -0.21
N LEU A 41 8.33 -0.11 -0.37
CA LEU A 41 8.06 -1.13 0.66
C LEU A 41 9.22 -2.11 0.84
N ALA A 42 9.95 -2.47 -0.21
CA ALA A 42 11.15 -3.29 -0.08
C ALA A 42 12.24 -2.56 0.71
N MET A 43 12.44 -1.27 0.46
CA MET A 43 13.38 -0.46 1.25
C MET A 43 12.94 -0.33 2.71
N LEU A 44 11.64 -0.12 2.95
CA LEU A 44 11.08 -0.10 4.31
C LEU A 44 11.28 -1.45 5.01
N HIS A 45 10.96 -2.57 4.35
CA HIS A 45 11.14 -3.92 4.88
C HIS A 45 12.59 -4.18 5.24
N PHE A 46 13.52 -3.87 4.32
CA PHE A 46 14.95 -4.02 4.55
C PHE A 46 15.40 -3.21 5.78
N THR A 47 14.96 -1.95 5.87
CA THR A 47 15.29 -1.06 7.00
C THR A 47 14.76 -1.62 8.32
N LEU A 48 13.50 -2.05 8.35
CA LEU A 48 12.88 -2.64 9.53
C LEU A 48 13.54 -3.97 9.95
N ASP A 49 13.95 -4.80 8.99
CA ASP A 49 14.66 -6.06 9.26
C ASP A 49 16.04 -5.79 9.90
N VAL A 50 16.77 -4.78 9.40
CA VAL A 50 18.05 -4.34 9.99
C VAL A 50 17.84 -3.73 11.37
N LEU A 51 16.82 -2.88 11.55
CA LEU A 51 16.51 -2.27 12.85
C LEU A 51 16.12 -3.32 13.89
N ALA A 52 15.26 -4.28 13.53
CA ALA A 52 14.85 -5.35 14.44
C ALA A 52 16.05 -6.19 14.92
N GLN A 53 16.98 -6.54 14.02
CA GLN A 53 18.21 -7.25 14.41
C GLN A 53 19.09 -6.42 15.36
N ASN A 54 19.22 -5.11 15.11
CA ASN A 54 19.96 -4.21 15.99
C ASN A 54 19.28 -4.06 17.36
N GLN A 55 17.95 -4.02 17.44
CA GLN A 55 17.22 -3.93 18.71
C GLN A 55 17.48 -5.10 19.65
N PHE A 56 17.75 -6.29 19.11
CA PHE A 56 18.05 -7.49 19.88
C PHE A 56 19.55 -7.85 19.94
N ALA A 57 20.43 -6.94 19.49
CA ALA A 57 21.88 -7.17 19.42
C ALA A 57 22.27 -8.48 18.70
N VAL A 58 21.52 -8.86 17.66
CA VAL A 58 21.77 -10.06 16.85
C VAL A 58 22.76 -9.72 15.73
N ALA A 59 23.73 -10.60 15.50
CA ALA A 59 24.69 -10.44 14.40
C ALA A 59 23.96 -10.45 13.04
N ILE A 60 24.19 -9.40 12.25
CA ILE A 60 23.53 -9.21 10.95
C ILE A 60 24.15 -10.14 9.92
N SER A 61 23.36 -11.11 9.47
CA SER A 61 23.70 -11.93 8.29
C SER A 61 23.14 -11.25 7.04
N TRP A 62 23.98 -10.50 6.32
CA TRP A 62 23.58 -9.77 5.12
C TRP A 62 22.93 -10.65 4.05
N TRP A 63 23.35 -11.90 3.95
CA TRP A 63 22.75 -12.87 3.03
C TRP A 63 21.31 -13.22 3.45
N ASP A 64 21.07 -13.45 4.73
CA ASP A 64 19.73 -13.77 5.23
C ASP A 64 18.80 -12.55 5.17
N VAL A 65 19.33 -11.34 5.36
CA VAL A 65 18.59 -10.08 5.16
C VAL A 65 18.18 -9.93 3.70
N ALA A 66 19.12 -10.11 2.77
CA ALA A 66 18.87 -9.97 1.34
C ALA A 66 17.83 -10.99 0.85
N THR A 67 17.94 -12.26 1.26
CA THR A 67 16.98 -13.30 0.86
C THR A 67 15.58 -13.04 1.44
N ARG A 68 15.47 -12.56 2.68
CA ARG A 68 14.18 -12.14 3.26
C ARG A 68 13.58 -10.95 2.51
N ALA A 69 14.38 -9.93 2.20
CA ALA A 69 13.93 -8.76 1.46
C ALA A 69 13.46 -9.12 0.05
N VAL A 70 14.16 -10.00 -0.67
CA VAL A 70 13.74 -10.48 -1.99
C VAL A 70 12.44 -11.27 -1.91
N ARG A 71 12.28 -12.16 -0.92
CA ARG A 71 11.03 -12.91 -0.70
C ARG A 71 9.87 -11.97 -0.38
N ALA A 72 10.08 -11.01 0.52
CA ALA A 72 9.08 -10.01 0.87
C ALA A 72 8.70 -9.16 -0.34
N PHE A 73 9.67 -8.72 -1.15
CA PHE A 73 9.43 -7.98 -2.38
C PHE A 73 8.57 -8.78 -3.36
N HIS A 74 8.86 -10.06 -3.61
CA HIS A 74 8.02 -10.89 -4.47
C HIS A 74 6.58 -11.01 -3.95
N VAL A 75 6.42 -11.20 -2.64
CA VAL A 75 5.09 -11.27 -2.01
C VAL A 75 4.37 -9.92 -2.15
N PHE A 76 5.05 -8.80 -1.93
CA PHE A 76 4.46 -7.47 -2.08
C PHE A 76 4.08 -7.20 -3.53
N VAL A 77 4.92 -7.54 -4.51
CA VAL A 77 4.59 -7.39 -5.94
C VAL A 77 3.33 -8.17 -6.30
N VAL A 78 3.23 -9.43 -5.87
CA VAL A 78 2.02 -10.24 -6.13
C VAL A 78 0.81 -9.64 -5.41
N LEU A 79 0.95 -9.27 -4.15
CA LEU A 79 -0.15 -8.73 -3.35
C LEU A 79 -0.65 -7.40 -3.93
N PHE A 80 0.25 -6.47 -4.25
CA PHE A 80 -0.08 -5.20 -4.89
C PHE A 80 -0.68 -5.40 -6.27
N TYR A 81 -0.09 -6.26 -7.09
CA TYR A 81 -0.62 -6.50 -8.42
C TYR A 81 -2.06 -7.02 -8.39
N VAL A 82 -2.42 -7.82 -7.37
CA VAL A 82 -3.75 -8.41 -7.23
C VAL A 82 -4.73 -7.48 -6.50
N LEU A 83 -4.32 -6.81 -5.41
CA LEU A 83 -5.21 -6.03 -4.55
C LEU A 83 -5.21 -4.53 -4.83
N HIS A 84 -4.16 -3.97 -5.43
CA HIS A 84 -4.08 -2.53 -5.66
C HIS A 84 -5.06 -2.14 -6.78
N PRO A 85 -5.96 -1.16 -6.53
CA PRO A 85 -6.94 -0.74 -7.51
C PRO A 85 -6.23 -0.04 -8.67
N HIS A 86 -6.18 -0.72 -9.80
CA HIS A 86 -5.72 -0.10 -11.03
C HIS A 86 -6.86 0.73 -11.63
N ALA A 87 -6.56 1.96 -12.03
CA ALA A 87 -7.53 2.90 -12.63
C ALA A 87 -8.27 2.34 -13.86
N SER A 88 -7.80 1.23 -14.44
CA SER A 88 -8.34 0.61 -15.65
C SER A 88 -9.41 -0.45 -15.41
N ASP A 89 -9.57 -1.00 -14.19
CA ASP A 89 -10.61 -1.99 -13.89
C ASP A 89 -10.86 -2.09 -12.37
N PRO A 90 -11.91 -1.44 -11.82
CA PRO A 90 -12.18 -1.43 -10.38
C PRO A 90 -12.84 -2.73 -9.87
N THR A 91 -12.80 -3.80 -10.65
CA THR A 91 -13.54 -5.04 -10.39
C THR A 91 -12.73 -5.97 -9.48
N LEU A 92 -12.86 -5.81 -8.16
CA LEU A 92 -12.15 -6.63 -7.16
C LEU A 92 -12.63 -8.10 -7.15
N VAL A 93 -13.89 -8.35 -7.53
CA VAL A 93 -14.51 -9.68 -7.60
C VAL A 93 -15.40 -9.73 -8.85
N PRO A 94 -15.18 -10.66 -9.80
CA PRO A 94 -16.05 -10.82 -10.96
C PRO A 94 -17.42 -11.34 -10.47
N GLY A 95 -18.42 -10.46 -10.37
CA GLY A 95 -19.80 -10.83 -10.02
C GLY A 95 -20.52 -9.95 -8.97
N LEU A 96 -19.88 -8.96 -8.36
CA LEU A 96 -20.51 -8.10 -7.33
C LEU A 96 -21.00 -6.76 -7.90
N PRO A 97 -22.17 -6.20 -7.47
CA PRO A 97 -22.64 -4.90 -7.94
C PRO A 97 -21.68 -3.75 -7.60
N GLY A 98 -21.44 -2.85 -8.57
CA GLY A 98 -20.47 -1.75 -8.48
C GLY A 98 -20.45 -0.88 -7.21
N PRO A 99 -21.59 -0.51 -6.58
CA PRO A 99 -21.55 0.40 -5.41
C PRO A 99 -21.02 -0.25 -4.13
N TRP A 100 -21.13 -1.57 -3.98
CA TRP A 100 -20.67 -2.28 -2.77
C TRP A 100 -19.19 -2.62 -2.81
N GLN A 101 -18.56 -2.64 -3.99
CA GLN A 101 -17.15 -2.99 -4.14
C GLN A 101 -16.23 -1.98 -3.46
N GLY A 102 -16.53 -0.68 -3.57
CA GLY A 102 -15.76 0.38 -2.91
C GLY A 102 -15.87 0.31 -1.38
N ALA A 103 -17.09 0.15 -0.86
CA ALA A 103 -17.32 0.02 0.58
C ALA A 103 -16.69 -1.25 1.16
N LEU A 104 -16.80 -2.38 0.45
CA LEU A 104 -16.16 -3.65 0.84
C LEU A 104 -14.64 -3.51 0.86
N ARG A 105 -14.05 -2.89 -0.16
CA ARG A 105 -12.60 -2.65 -0.22
C ARG A 105 -12.12 -1.81 0.97
N GLN A 106 -12.78 -0.68 1.22
CA GLN A 106 -12.44 0.17 2.37
C GLN A 106 -12.60 -0.58 3.70
N ALA A 107 -13.67 -1.37 3.86
CA ALA A 107 -13.85 -2.20 5.05
C ALA A 107 -12.76 -3.28 5.20
N LEU A 108 -12.34 -3.91 4.10
CA LEU A 108 -11.26 -4.90 4.09
C LEU A 108 -9.93 -4.26 4.47
N PHE A 109 -9.55 -3.12 3.89
CA PHE A 109 -8.32 -2.41 4.24
C PHE A 109 -8.37 -1.84 5.67
N PHE A 110 -9.55 -1.42 6.15
CA PHE A 110 -9.74 -1.00 7.53
C PHE A 110 -9.49 -2.14 8.50
N ALA A 111 -10.12 -3.30 8.25
CA ALA A 111 -9.93 -4.51 9.05
C ALA A 111 -8.48 -5.01 8.98
N ALA A 112 -7.87 -5.02 7.80
CA ALA A 112 -6.48 -5.40 7.60
C ALA A 112 -5.53 -4.46 8.35
N SER A 113 -5.75 -3.14 8.28
CA SER A 113 -4.96 -2.13 8.99
C SER A 113 -5.09 -2.31 10.51
N ALA A 114 -6.30 -2.41 11.04
CA ALA A 114 -6.53 -2.58 12.47
C ALA A 114 -5.95 -3.91 12.98
N ALA A 115 -6.16 -5.02 12.25
CA ALA A 115 -5.62 -6.32 12.61
C ALA A 115 -4.10 -6.35 12.53
N ALA A 116 -3.49 -5.83 11.46
CA ALA A 116 -2.04 -5.80 11.28
C ALA A 116 -1.37 -4.90 12.32
N GLY A 117 -1.92 -3.73 12.62
CA GLY A 117 -1.41 -2.83 13.67
C GLY A 117 -1.48 -3.47 15.06
N CYS A 118 -2.64 -4.04 15.44
CA CYS A 118 -2.79 -4.75 16.71
C CYS A 118 -1.89 -5.99 16.79
N TYR A 119 -1.75 -6.74 15.68
CA TYR A 119 -0.86 -7.90 15.61
C TYR A 119 0.60 -7.50 15.74
N LEU A 120 1.03 -6.41 15.09
CA LEU A 120 2.38 -5.88 15.19
C LEU A 120 2.74 -5.56 16.65
N VAL A 121 1.86 -4.84 17.36
CA VAL A 121 2.03 -4.54 18.79
C VAL A 121 2.07 -5.84 19.62
N HIS A 122 1.22 -6.80 19.30
CA HIS A 122 1.20 -8.08 20.00
C HIS A 122 2.50 -8.86 19.81
N ILE A 123 3.03 -8.96 18.59
CA ILE A 123 4.24 -9.72 18.34
C ILE A 123 5.48 -9.08 18.97
N THR A 124 5.60 -7.74 18.92
CA THR A 124 6.74 -7.03 19.50
C THR A 124 6.76 -7.10 21.02
N ASN A 125 5.59 -7.23 21.66
CA ASN A 125 5.48 -7.22 23.12
C ASN A 125 5.42 -8.63 23.73
N ALA A 126 4.92 -9.64 23.01
CA ALA A 126 4.65 -10.96 23.58
C ALA A 126 5.62 -12.06 23.13
N TYR A 127 6.33 -11.89 22.00
CA TYR A 127 7.18 -12.94 21.45
C TYR A 127 8.67 -12.63 21.62
N GLY A 128 9.47 -13.69 21.68
CA GLY A 128 10.92 -13.60 21.72
C GLY A 128 11.54 -13.12 20.39
N TYR A 129 12.82 -12.76 20.45
CA TYR A 129 13.56 -12.10 19.37
C TYR A 129 13.38 -12.76 17.98
N TYR A 130 13.42 -14.10 17.92
CA TYR A 130 13.38 -14.83 16.64
C TYR A 130 12.07 -14.61 15.89
N ALA A 131 10.94 -14.58 16.60
CA ALA A 131 9.64 -14.34 15.99
C ALA A 131 9.51 -12.88 15.54
N VAL A 132 9.99 -11.93 16.35
CA VAL A 132 9.93 -10.49 16.03
C VAL A 132 10.73 -10.18 14.77
N ILE A 133 11.97 -10.66 14.66
CA ILE A 133 12.81 -10.40 13.47
C ILE A 133 12.22 -11.02 12.21
N LYS A 134 11.52 -12.17 12.30
CA LYS A 134 10.95 -12.85 11.13
C LYS A 134 9.60 -12.28 10.70
N GLN A 135 8.79 -11.78 11.62
CA GLN A 135 7.40 -11.41 11.36
C GLN A 135 7.14 -9.90 11.38
N ALA A 136 7.82 -9.14 12.24
CA ALA A 136 7.54 -7.72 12.40
C ALA A 136 7.84 -6.89 11.14
N PRO A 137 8.97 -7.09 10.44
CA PRO A 137 9.25 -6.32 9.22
C PRO A 137 8.18 -6.45 8.13
N PRO A 138 7.75 -7.66 7.71
CA PRO A 138 6.71 -7.79 6.69
C PRO A 138 5.33 -7.34 7.18
N VAL A 139 4.96 -7.63 8.43
CA VAL A 139 3.67 -7.19 8.99
C VAL A 139 3.58 -5.66 9.05
N ALA A 140 4.66 -4.99 9.47
CA ALA A 140 4.72 -3.53 9.48
C ALA A 140 4.58 -2.93 8.08
N CYS A 141 5.20 -3.53 7.06
CA CYS A 141 5.01 -3.10 5.66
C CYS A 141 3.56 -3.27 5.19
N LEU A 142 2.93 -4.41 5.50
CA LEU A 142 1.52 -4.64 5.15
C LEU A 142 0.59 -3.66 5.87
N TRP A 143 0.89 -3.33 7.13
CA TRP A 143 0.12 -2.35 7.89
C TRP A 143 0.23 -0.95 7.28
N VAL A 144 1.45 -0.48 6.98
CA VAL A 144 1.69 0.81 6.33
C VAL A 144 0.96 0.87 4.98
N TRP A 145 1.04 -0.19 4.19
CA TRP A 145 0.31 -0.26 2.92
C TRP A 145 -1.21 -0.16 3.13
N ALA A 146 -1.77 -0.94 4.07
CA ALA A 146 -3.21 -0.90 4.34
C ALA A 146 -3.69 0.48 4.81
N VAL A 147 -2.87 1.21 5.58
CA VAL A 147 -3.17 2.60 5.99
C VAL A 147 -3.14 3.56 4.80
N MET A 148 -2.20 3.41 3.87
CA MET A 148 -2.08 4.27 2.69
C MET A 148 -3.23 4.10 1.69
N GLU A 149 -3.87 2.94 1.67
CA GLU A 149 -5.01 2.63 0.79
C GLU A 149 -6.37 3.09 1.36
N LEU A 150 -6.42 3.43 2.66
CA LEU A 150 -7.62 3.91 3.33
C LEU A 150 -7.90 5.40 3.01
N ASP A 151 -9.18 5.76 2.98
CA ASP A 151 -9.57 7.17 3.00
C ASP A 151 -9.14 7.83 4.32
N LEU A 152 -8.72 9.10 4.27
CA LEU A 152 -8.18 9.85 5.41
C LEU A 152 -8.94 9.64 6.75
N PRO A 153 -10.28 9.75 6.83
CA PRO A 153 -10.98 9.54 8.09
C PRO A 153 -10.89 8.10 8.61
N GLN A 154 -10.94 7.10 7.72
CA GLN A 154 -10.83 5.69 8.09
C GLN A 154 -9.39 5.31 8.46
N ALA A 155 -8.41 5.91 7.79
CA ALA A 155 -6.99 5.77 8.13
C ALA A 155 -6.74 6.24 9.58
N VAL A 156 -7.18 7.46 9.92
CA VAL A 156 -7.06 8.00 11.29
C VAL A 156 -7.78 7.10 12.29
N LEU A 157 -9.00 6.65 11.99
CA LEU A 157 -9.74 5.75 12.88
C LEU A 157 -9.00 4.43 13.10
N SER A 158 -8.43 3.82 12.05
CA SER A 158 -7.69 2.56 12.17
C SER A 158 -6.44 2.71 13.04
N LEU A 159 -5.74 3.85 12.95
CA LEU A 159 -4.60 4.18 13.79
C LEU A 159 -5.01 4.44 15.24
N LEU A 160 -6.15 5.08 15.47
CA LEU A 160 -6.70 5.25 16.82
C LEU A 160 -7.03 3.91 17.46
N VAL A 161 -7.58 2.95 16.71
CA VAL A 161 -7.83 1.59 17.21
C VAL A 161 -6.51 0.91 17.62
N ALA A 162 -5.50 0.94 16.75
CA ALA A 162 -4.19 0.36 17.06
C ALA A 162 -3.53 1.03 18.27
N GLY A 163 -3.61 2.36 18.36
CA GLY A 163 -3.10 3.14 19.49
C GLY A 163 -3.84 2.86 20.80
N ALA A 164 -5.17 2.74 20.76
CA ALA A 164 -5.98 2.35 21.92
C ALA A 164 -5.63 0.94 22.41
N TYR A 165 -5.43 -0.01 21.47
CA TYR A 165 -4.98 -1.36 21.81
C TYR A 165 -3.58 -1.36 22.44
N MET A 166 -2.65 -0.56 21.90
CA MET A 166 -1.32 -0.39 22.49
C MET A 166 -1.39 0.16 23.91
N ARG A 167 -2.26 1.14 24.18
CA ARG A 167 -2.47 1.69 25.53
C ARG A 167 -3.06 0.67 26.52
N TYR A 168 -3.87 -0.27 26.02
CA TYR A 168 -4.52 -1.28 26.84
C TYR A 168 -3.60 -2.48 27.16
N LYS A 169 -2.74 -2.87 26.21
CA LYS A 169 -1.83 -4.04 26.35
C LYS A 169 -0.37 -3.69 26.68
N GLY A 170 0.05 -2.44 26.52
CA GLY A 170 1.38 -1.94 26.88
C GLY A 170 1.37 -1.34 28.27
#